data_AF-A0A8J3E6L4-F1
#
_entry.id   AF-A0A8J3E6L4-F1
#
_cell.length_a   1.000
_cell.length_b   1.000
_cell.length_c   1.000
_cell.angle_alpha   90.00
_cell.angle_beta   90.00
_cell.angle_gamma   90.00
#
_symmetry.space_group_name_H-M   'P 1'
#
loop_
_entity.id
_entity.type
_entity.pdbx_description
1 polymer ?
#
loop_
_entity_poly.entity_id
_entity_poly.type
_entity_poly.pdbx_seq_one_letter_code
_entity_poly.pdbx_strand_id
1 'polypeptide(L)'
;MVLQMPELQKKRLSATYEVQIRVGSGWQVTHALEDREGAILEAVALIGAHNDTVPIRVLGELHDALTNTTHPRVIWSHKPTPKPSPAVLFEEGREARVKKAQEKGLIGRRETMWVVRLVVLAGFLLMAFYVGTHIDMYNVRH
;
A
#
# COMPACT_ATOMS: atom_id res chain seq x y z
N MET A 1 23.33 39.84 40.87
CA MET A 1 23.63 39.49 39.47
C MET A 1 23.03 38.11 39.23
N VAL A 2 21.77 38.06 38.80
CA VAL A 2 20.99 36.82 38.68
C VAL A 2 21.12 36.36 37.23
N LEU A 3 22.03 35.42 36.98
CA LEU A 3 22.16 34.80 35.67
C LEU A 3 20.93 33.92 35.42
N GLN A 4 20.32 34.16 34.27
CA GLN A 4 19.17 33.49 33.69
C GLN A 4 19.24 31.96 33.86
N MET A 5 18.41 31.44 34.77
CA MET A 5 18.23 29.99 35.00
C MET A 5 17.78 29.16 33.76
N PRO A 6 17.05 29.68 32.75
CA PRO A 6 16.63 28.84 31.63
C PRO A 6 17.73 28.53 30.59
N GLU A 7 18.82 29.32 30.53
CA GLU A 7 19.90 29.05 29.57
C GLU A 7 20.86 27.94 30.02
N LEU A 8 21.10 27.82 31.33
CA LEU A 8 21.92 26.75 31.90
C LEU A 8 21.28 25.36 31.77
N GLN A 9 19.94 25.28 31.75
CA GLN A 9 19.23 24.02 31.49
C GLN A 9 19.41 23.53 30.05
N LYS A 10 19.45 24.44 29.06
CA LYS A 10 19.64 24.07 27.64
C LYS A 10 21.01 23.48 27.33
N LYS A 11 22.05 23.80 28.12
CA LYS A 11 23.41 23.26 27.94
C LYS A 11 23.69 21.96 28.71
N ARG A 12 22.73 21.44 29.48
CA ARG A 12 22.95 20.33 30.42
C ARG A 12 22.66 18.93 29.87
N LEU A 13 22.08 18.81 28.68
CA LEU A 13 21.65 17.53 28.11
C LEU A 13 22.25 17.35 26.71
N SER A 14 23.39 16.66 26.61
CA SER A 14 23.83 16.02 25.36
C SER A 14 23.15 14.65 25.30
N ALA A 15 22.12 14.51 24.46
CA ALA A 15 21.38 13.26 24.34
C ALA A 15 21.87 12.51 23.09
N THR A 16 22.33 11.28 23.29
CA THR A 16 22.60 10.35 22.18
C THR A 16 21.39 9.45 22.03
N TYR A 17 20.88 9.33 20.81
CA TYR A 17 19.70 8.55 20.45
C TYR A 17 20.10 7.31 19.66
N GLU A 18 19.73 6.14 20.16
CA GLU A 18 19.90 4.87 19.48
C GLU A 18 18.58 4.40 18.87
N VAL A 19 18.60 4.16 17.56
CA VAL A 19 17.51 3.48 16.86
C VAL A 19 17.75 1.99 16.97
N GLN A 20 16.82 1.27 17.58
CA GLN A 20 16.89 -0.17 17.78
C GLN A 20 15.73 -0.89 17.10
N ILE A 21 16.06 -1.99 16.43
CA ILE A 21 15.11 -2.90 15.80
C ILE A 21 15.06 -4.21 16.57
N ARG A 22 13.89 -4.84 16.67
CA ARG A 22 13.78 -6.15 17.28
C ARG A 22 14.04 -7.25 16.24
N VAL A 23 15.09 -8.02 16.47
CA VAL A 23 15.49 -9.15 15.61
C VAL A 23 15.48 -10.41 16.46
N GLY A 24 14.58 -11.36 16.13
CA GLY A 24 14.36 -12.55 16.95
C GLY A 24 13.88 -12.21 18.36
N SER A 25 14.60 -12.67 19.38
CA SER A 25 14.31 -12.37 20.80
C SER A 25 14.96 -11.08 21.30
N GLY A 26 15.91 -10.49 20.57
CA GLY A 26 16.75 -9.37 21.02
C GLY A 26 16.46 -8.04 20.34
N TRP A 27 16.96 -6.96 20.94
CA TRP A 27 17.03 -5.64 20.33
C TRP A 27 18.43 -5.40 19.77
N GLN A 28 18.53 -4.96 18.53
CA GLN A 28 19.78 -4.62 17.86
C GLN A 28 19.80 -3.12 17.54
N VAL A 29 20.93 -2.48 17.79
CA VAL A 29 21.15 -1.07 17.43
C VAL A 29 21.44 -0.99 15.94
N THR A 30 20.67 -0.16 15.23
CA THR A 30 20.84 0.08 13.80
C THR A 30 21.60 1.38 13.55
N HIS A 31 21.23 2.46 14.26
CA HIS A 31 21.83 3.78 14.11
C HIS A 31 21.95 4.50 15.45
N ALA A 32 22.98 5.34 15.62
CA ALA A 32 23.14 6.24 16.75
C ALA A 32 23.28 7.67 16.25
N LEU A 33 22.44 8.59 16.76
CA LEU A 33 22.28 9.96 16.29
C LEU A 33 22.23 10.92 17.48
N GLU A 34 22.79 12.12 17.32
CA GLU A 34 22.72 13.17 18.36
C GLU A 34 21.41 13.96 18.30
N ASP A 35 20.70 13.89 17.17
CA ASP A 35 19.42 14.56 16.99
C ASP A 35 18.23 13.60 17.18
N ARG A 36 17.25 14.06 17.96
CA ARG A 36 16.03 13.31 18.27
C ARG A 36 15.18 13.13 17.03
N GLU A 37 15.01 14.20 16.26
CA GLU A 37 14.15 14.18 15.08
C GLU A 37 14.77 13.30 14.00
N GLY A 38 16.07 13.43 13.76
CA GLY A 38 16.84 12.51 12.93
C GLY A 38 16.66 11.04 13.33
N ALA A 39 16.76 10.72 14.62
CA ALA A 39 16.57 9.34 15.11
C ALA A 39 15.16 8.80 14.89
N ILE A 40 14.12 9.64 15.05
CA ILE A 40 12.74 9.25 14.78
C ILE A 40 12.51 9.04 13.27
N LEU A 41 13.06 9.92 12.43
CA LEU A 41 12.93 9.80 10.98
C LEU A 41 13.61 8.53 10.45
N GLU A 42 14.80 8.21 10.95
CA GLU A 42 15.48 6.95 10.64
C GLU A 42 14.67 5.74 11.11
N ALA A 43 14.10 5.81 12.32
CA ALA A 43 13.24 4.74 12.82
C ALA A 43 11.99 4.54 11.95
N VAL A 44 11.41 5.61 11.40
CA VAL A 44 10.29 5.54 10.46
C VAL A 44 10.72 4.98 9.11
N ALA A 45 11.89 5.36 8.60
CA ALA A 45 12.44 4.77 7.37
C ALA A 45 12.63 3.25 7.52
N LEU A 46 13.06 2.78 8.69
CA LEU A 46 13.17 1.36 9.01
C LEU A 46 11.81 0.64 9.04
N ILE A 47 10.71 1.31 9.42
CA ILE A 47 9.36 0.71 9.31
C ILE A 47 9.08 0.36 7.86
N GLY A 48 9.34 1.30 6.94
CA GLY A 48 9.17 1.09 5.50
C GLY A 48 10.07 -0.03 4.97
N ALA A 49 11.34 -0.03 5.34
CA ALA A 49 12.31 -1.04 4.90
C ALA A 49 11.92 -2.47 5.35
N HIS A 50 11.30 -2.59 6.53
CA HIS A 50 10.85 -3.87 7.09
C HIS A 50 9.37 -4.15 6.89
N ASN A 51 8.69 -3.41 6.00
CA ASN A 51 7.26 -3.58 5.68
C ASN A 51 6.37 -3.68 6.94
N ASP A 52 6.68 -2.90 7.98
CA ASP A 52 5.91 -2.87 9.22
C ASP A 52 5.79 -4.24 9.94
N THR A 53 6.78 -5.12 9.77
CA THR A 53 6.73 -6.49 10.34
C THR A 53 7.39 -6.62 11.71
N VAL A 54 8.25 -5.68 12.07
CA VAL A 54 9.11 -5.74 13.24
C VAL A 54 8.90 -4.53 14.13
N PRO A 55 8.91 -4.69 15.46
CA PRO A 55 8.86 -3.56 16.36
C PRO A 55 10.20 -2.83 16.36
N ILE A 56 10.13 -1.51 16.36
CA ILE A 56 11.27 -0.59 16.32
C ILE A 56 11.12 0.36 17.50
N ARG A 57 12.23 0.74 18.14
CA ARG A 57 12.22 1.72 19.23
C ARG A 57 13.40 2.67 19.10
N VAL A 58 13.23 3.87 19.61
CA VAL A 58 14.31 4.84 19.76
C VAL A 58 14.56 5.00 21.26
N LEU A 59 15.77 4.67 21.68
CA LEU A 59 16.27 4.94 23.02
C LEU A 59 17.04 6.24 22.99
N GLY A 60 16.83 7.12 23.96
CA GLY A 60 17.74 8.22 24.22
C GLY A 60 18.44 7.99 25.53
N GLU A 61 19.74 8.23 25.54
CA GLU A 61 20.52 8.32 26.75
C GLU A 61 20.42 9.72 27.31
N LEU A 62 19.79 9.84 28.49
CA LEU A 62 19.76 11.10 29.23
C LEU A 62 20.97 11.11 30.16
N HIS A 63 21.93 11.99 29.88
CA HIS A 63 23.05 12.22 30.79
C HIS A 63 22.68 13.26 31.85
N ASP A 64 22.71 12.88 33.13
CA ASP A 64 22.51 13.81 34.23
C ASP A 64 23.86 14.34 34.73
N ALA A 65 24.16 15.59 34.40
CA ALA A 65 25.40 16.26 34.79
C ALA A 65 25.53 16.48 36.31
N LEU A 66 24.45 16.37 37.11
CA LEU A 66 24.52 16.50 38.57
C LEU A 66 25.01 15.23 39.25
N THR A 67 24.60 14.08 38.74
CA THR A 67 24.87 12.75 39.32
C THR A 67 25.92 11.98 38.53
N ASN A 68 26.31 12.48 37.35
CA ASN A 68 27.19 11.84 36.38
C ASN A 68 26.70 10.43 35.99
N THR A 69 25.39 10.24 35.93
CA THR A 69 24.75 8.99 35.53
C THR A 69 24.08 9.12 34.17
N THR A 70 24.06 8.02 33.43
CA THR A 70 23.37 7.92 32.14
C THR A 70 22.15 7.02 32.31
N HIS A 71 20.99 7.52 31.93
CA HIS A 71 19.74 6.78 32.02
C HIS A 71 19.16 6.53 30.62
N PRO A 72 19.17 5.29 30.12
CA PRO A 72 18.52 4.97 28.86
C PRO A 72 17.00 5.05 29.03
N ARG A 73 16.35 5.85 28.20
CA ARG A 73 14.90 6.04 28.19
C ARG A 73 14.36 5.79 26.79
N VAL A 74 13.27 5.02 26.68
CA VAL A 74 12.55 4.88 25.40
C VAL A 74 11.81 6.18 25.13
N ILE A 75 12.17 6.83 24.03
CA ILE A 75 11.58 8.11 23.61
C ILE A 75 10.45 7.89 22.63
N TRP A 76 10.59 6.87 21.81
CA TRP A 76 9.59 6.50 20.83
C TRP A 76 9.64 4.99 20.59
N SER A 77 8.49 4.42 20.27
CA SER A 77 8.39 3.00 19.94
C SER A 77 7.27 2.79 18.95
N HIS A 78 7.53 1.89 18.02
CA HIS A 78 6.59 1.42 17.02
C HIS A 78 6.27 -0.05 17.24
N LYS A 79 4.98 -0.37 17.15
CA LYS A 79 4.48 -1.75 17.15
C LYS A 79 3.96 -2.07 15.76
N PRO A 80 4.33 -3.23 15.20
CA PRO A 80 3.88 -3.62 13.87
C PRO A 80 2.36 -3.68 13.82
N THR A 81 1.77 -3.27 12.70
CA THR A 81 0.33 -3.32 12.52
C THR A 81 -0.14 -4.79 12.64
N PRO A 82 -1.18 -5.07 13.44
CA PRO A 82 -1.70 -6.43 13.55
C PRO A 82 -2.12 -6.92 12.17
N LYS A 83 -1.71 -8.14 11.82
CA LYS A 83 -2.14 -8.76 10.56
C LYS A 83 -3.68 -8.84 10.56
N PRO A 84 -4.33 -8.53 9.44
CA PRO A 84 -5.78 -8.69 9.32
C PRO A 84 -6.15 -10.14 9.65
N SER A 85 -7.31 -10.32 10.28
CA SER A 85 -7.78 -11.65 10.62
C SER A 85 -8.00 -12.46 9.33
N PRO A 86 -7.88 -13.80 9.38
CA PRO A 86 -8.13 -14.64 8.21
C PRO A 86 -9.50 -14.38 7.58
N ALA A 87 -10.52 -14.11 8.41
CA ALA A 87 -11.88 -13.82 7.95
C ALA A 87 -11.93 -12.58 7.02
N VAL A 88 -11.21 -11.51 7.37
CA VAL A 88 -11.14 -10.29 6.54
C VAL A 88 -10.43 -10.56 5.21
N LEU A 89 -9.32 -11.31 5.23
CA LEU A 89 -8.62 -11.73 4.02
C LEU A 89 -9.49 -12.60 3.10
N PHE A 90 -10.35 -13.46 3.69
CA PHE A 90 -11.30 -14.26 2.95
C PHE A 90 -12.39 -13.42 2.29
N GLU A 91 -12.94 -12.42 2.98
CA GLU A 91 -13.95 -11.51 2.45
C GLU A 91 -13.38 -10.64 1.33
N GLU A 92 -12.21 -10.02 1.51
CA GLU A 92 -11.53 -9.25 0.45
C GLU A 92 -11.23 -10.13 -0.78
N GLY A 93 -10.76 -11.36 -0.55
CA GLY A 93 -10.53 -12.33 -1.63
C GLY A 93 -11.83 -12.79 -2.32
N ARG A 94 -12.96 -12.80 -1.61
CA ARG A 94 -14.29 -13.07 -2.19
C ARG A 94 -14.75 -11.90 -3.05
N GLU A 95 -14.63 -10.68 -2.56
CA GLU A 95 -15.02 -9.47 -3.30
C GLU A 95 -14.18 -9.29 -4.58
N ALA A 96 -12.87 -9.52 -4.51
CA ALA A 96 -11.99 -9.47 -5.68
C ALA A 96 -12.36 -10.52 -6.74
N ARG A 97 -12.76 -11.73 -6.30
CA ARG A 97 -13.24 -12.80 -7.20
C ARG A 97 -14.59 -12.43 -7.83
N VAL A 98 -15.50 -11.83 -7.07
CA VAL A 98 -16.80 -11.36 -7.57
C VAL A 98 -16.63 -10.25 -8.61
N LYS A 99 -15.77 -9.26 -8.36
CA LYS A 99 -15.45 -8.19 -9.34
C LYS A 99 -14.88 -8.76 -10.64
N LYS A 100 -13.89 -9.66 -10.54
CA LYS A 100 -13.32 -10.34 -11.73
C LYS A 100 -14.36 -11.17 -12.50
N ALA A 101 -15.28 -11.82 -11.80
CA ALA A 101 -16.37 -12.57 -12.43
C ALA A 101 -17.38 -11.65 -13.14
N GLN A 102 -17.70 -10.50 -12.54
CA GLN A 102 -18.57 -9.49 -13.15
C GLN A 102 -17.94 -8.88 -14.41
N GLU A 103 -16.66 -8.53 -14.37
CA GLU A 103 -15.94 -8.00 -15.54
C GLU A 103 -15.94 -8.99 -16.72
N LYS A 104 -15.63 -10.27 -16.46
CA LYS A 104 -15.67 -11.32 -17.49
C LYS A 104 -17.09 -11.55 -18.03
N GLY A 105 -18.10 -11.50 -17.17
CA GLY A 105 -19.50 -11.67 -17.56
C GLY A 105 -20.04 -10.53 -18.42
N LEU A 106 -19.63 -9.28 -18.18
CA LEU A 106 -20.05 -8.13 -18.98
C LEU A 106 -19.37 -8.08 -20.35
N ILE A 107 -18.07 -8.40 -20.43
CA ILE A 107 -17.31 -8.34 -21.69
C ILE A 107 -17.80 -9.42 -22.67
N GLY A 108 -17.95 -10.67 -22.21
CA GLY A 108 -18.42 -11.78 -23.06
C GLY A 108 -19.84 -11.57 -23.61
N ARG A 109 -20.73 -10.91 -22.84
CA ARG A 109 -22.10 -10.62 -23.28
C ARG A 109 -22.19 -9.50 -24.32
N ARG A 110 -21.25 -8.56 -24.31
CA ARG A 110 -21.22 -7.44 -25.27
C ARG A 110 -20.65 -7.90 -26.61
N GLU A 111 -19.58 -8.67 -26.62
CA GLU A 111 -18.99 -9.24 -27.84
C GLU A 111 -19.96 -10.18 -28.56
N THR A 112 -20.59 -11.10 -27.83
CA THR A 112 -21.59 -12.02 -28.41
C THR A 112 -22.77 -11.28 -29.03
N MET A 113 -23.24 -10.18 -28.42
CA MET A 113 -24.34 -9.38 -28.98
C MET A 113 -23.97 -8.66 -30.28
N TRP A 114 -22.74 -8.14 -30.39
CA TRP A 114 -22.26 -7.53 -31.63
C TRP A 114 -22.10 -8.55 -32.75
N VAL A 115 -21.52 -9.71 -32.45
CA VAL A 115 -21.35 -10.81 -33.42
C VAL A 115 -22.70 -11.27 -33.95
N VAL A 116 -23.68 -11.51 -33.07
CA VAL A 116 -25.03 -11.93 -33.48
C VAL A 116 -25.70 -10.89 -34.38
N ARG A 117 -25.59 -9.59 -34.04
CA ARG A 117 -26.14 -8.52 -34.89
C ARG A 117 -25.50 -8.49 -36.28
N LEU A 118 -24.19 -8.69 -36.36
CA LEU A 118 -23.45 -8.69 -37.62
C LEU A 118 -23.85 -9.87 -38.52
N VAL A 119 -24.01 -11.06 -37.93
CA VAL A 119 -24.48 -12.26 -38.63
C VAL A 119 -25.91 -12.08 -39.17
N VAL A 120 -26.82 -11.52 -38.35
CA VAL A 120 -28.19 -11.26 -38.80
C VAL A 120 -28.21 -10.26 -39.97
N LEU A 121 -27.45 -9.17 -39.88
CA LEU A 121 -27.38 -8.17 -40.96
C LEU A 121 -26.84 -8.78 -42.26
N ALA A 122 -25.78 -9.57 -42.18
CA ALA A 122 -25.21 -10.26 -43.33
C ALA A 122 -26.22 -11.23 -43.99
N GLY A 123 -27.00 -11.94 -43.18
CA GLY A 123 -28.09 -12.81 -43.66
C GLY A 123 -29.16 -12.03 -44.44
N PHE A 124 -29.58 -10.87 -43.92
CA PHE A 124 -30.54 -10.00 -44.62
C PHE A 124 -29.99 -9.47 -45.95
N LEU A 125 -28.72 -9.07 -45.99
CA LEU A 125 -28.08 -8.57 -47.22
C LEU A 125 -28.01 -9.66 -48.31
N LEU A 126 -27.65 -10.90 -47.92
CA LEU A 126 -27.64 -12.03 -48.85
C LEU A 126 -29.04 -12.35 -49.39
N MET A 127 -30.06 -12.29 -48.54
CA MET A 127 -31.44 -12.50 -48.97
C MET A 127 -31.89 -11.40 -49.95
N ALA A 128 -31.55 -10.14 -49.69
CA ALA A 128 -31.86 -9.03 -50.58
C ALA A 128 -31.18 -9.19 -51.95
N PHE A 129 -29.92 -9.63 -51.97
CA PHE A 129 -29.19 -9.90 -53.21
C PHE A 129 -29.81 -11.04 -54.01
N TYR A 130 -30.19 -12.14 -53.33
CA TYR A 130 -30.86 -13.27 -53.97
C TYR A 130 -32.21 -12.89 -54.59
N VAL A 131 -33.01 -12.09 -53.88
CA VAL A 131 -34.30 -11.61 -54.43
C VAL A 131 -34.07 -10.64 -55.60
N GLY A 132 -33.11 -9.72 -55.49
CA GLY A 132 -32.80 -8.77 -56.56
C GLY A 132 -32.34 -9.46 -57.84
N THR A 133 -31.45 -10.45 -57.74
CA THR A 133 -30.98 -11.23 -58.89
C THR A 133 -32.11 -12.04 -59.56
N HIS A 134 -33.04 -12.61 -58.77
CA HIS A 134 -34.21 -13.28 -59.34
C HIS A 134 -35.20 -12.32 -60.01
N ILE A 135 -35.43 -11.13 -59.44
CA ILE A 135 -36.31 -10.13 -60.06
C ILE A 135 -35.73 -9.65 -61.40
N ASP A 136 -34.43 -9.41 -61.47
CA ASP A 136 -33.74 -9.01 -62.71
C ASP A 136 -33.87 -10.09 -63.80
N MET A 137 -33.67 -11.36 -63.43
CA MET A 137 -33.88 -12.50 -64.34
C MET A 137 -35.34 -12.63 -64.82
N TYR A 138 -36.32 -12.31 -63.98
CA TYR A 138 -37.73 -12.32 -64.37
C TYR A 138 -38.07 -11.21 -65.36
N ASN A 139 -37.45 -10.03 -65.25
CA ASN A 139 -37.66 -8.89 -66.14
C ASN A 139 -37.00 -9.05 -67.52
N VAL A 140 -35.90 -9.79 -67.62
CA VAL A 140 -35.22 -10.08 -68.92
C VAL A 140 -35.97 -11.12 -69.77
N ARG A 141 -36.92 -11.85 -69.16
CA ARG A 141 -37.67 -12.93 -69.83
C ARG A 141 -39.01 -12.50 -70.44
N HIS A 142 -39.46 -11.28 -70.15
CA HIS A 142 -40.67 -10.66 -70.70
C HIS A 142 -40.30 -9.55 -71.69
#